data_AF-A0A0K2URK1-F1
#
_entry.id   AF-A0A0K2URK1-F1
#
_cell.length_a   1.000
_cell.length_b   1.000
_cell.length_c   1.000
_cell.angle_alpha   90.00
_cell.angle_beta   90.00
_cell.angle_gamma   90.00
#
_symmetry.space_group_name_H-M   'P 1'
#
loop_
_entity.id
_entity.type
_entity.pdbx_description
1 polymer ?
#
loop_
_entity_poly.entity_id
_entity_poly.type
_entity_poly.pdbx_seq_one_letter_code
_entity_poly.pdbx_strand_id
1 'polypeptide(L)'
;MQFLIQTLSIILPFLILKSKSANVNVLWINDKSTGLIKDSVDIALDYVKKKNNVVVTSLESVMMNGNDIGNSTDKVCNKLKTMLDEGRSPDMILDTTSAGTLSEVVKSLSLSLGIPTLSTSYGDLRDVREWRNLTSDQGKYLIRVRPPGDLLPNIIRNIITSDNITNAAVLYDDSFVMDYKYRSLLQNIPVRHMIQKIRTGKNELKGQLMRMSQVDLNNYFVFGSVKTIEEVFAKANEMKLYGTKYAWFSITKVHSNNIIYSVNK
;
A
#
# COMPACT_ATOMS: atom_id res chain seq x y z
N MET A 1 15.39 31.11 -59.62
CA MET A 1 14.04 30.68 -59.16
C MET A 1 14.13 29.32 -58.45
N GLN A 2 14.68 29.14 -57.24
CA GLN A 2 15.06 30.07 -56.17
C GLN A 2 13.88 30.80 -55.49
N PHE A 3 12.63 30.39 -55.75
CA PHE A 3 11.45 30.96 -55.07
C PHE A 3 10.42 29.95 -54.55
N LEU A 4 10.54 28.66 -54.87
CA LEU A 4 9.62 27.62 -54.35
C LEU A 4 10.25 26.69 -53.30
N ILE A 5 11.57 26.77 -53.13
CA ILE A 5 12.30 26.08 -52.04
C ILE A 5 12.28 26.95 -50.76
N GLN A 6 11.84 28.21 -50.83
CA GLN A 6 11.79 29.14 -49.69
C GLN A 6 10.43 29.23 -48.97
N THR A 7 9.36 28.64 -49.50
CA THR A 7 8.08 28.52 -48.77
C THR A 7 8.03 27.30 -47.85
N LEU A 8 9.14 26.55 -47.78
CA LEU A 8 9.42 25.49 -46.80
C LEU A 8 9.53 26.00 -45.34
N SER A 9 9.28 27.29 -45.08
CA SER A 9 9.46 27.95 -43.78
C SER A 9 8.17 28.50 -43.15
N ILE A 10 6.97 28.25 -43.70
CA ILE A 10 5.73 28.88 -43.20
C ILE A 10 4.75 27.95 -42.47
N ILE A 11 4.83 26.61 -42.56
CA ILE A 11 3.93 25.77 -41.73
C ILE A 11 4.70 24.68 -40.97
N LEU A 12 5.92 25.04 -40.56
CA LEU A 12 6.67 24.43 -39.49
C LEU A 12 6.26 24.99 -38.10
N PRO A 13 4.95 25.02 -37.74
CA PRO A 13 4.59 24.77 -36.35
C PRO A 13 3.61 23.60 -36.20
N PHE A 14 3.53 22.69 -37.19
CA PHE A 14 2.81 21.41 -37.03
C PHE A 14 3.59 20.37 -36.19
N LEU A 15 4.74 20.75 -35.61
CA LEU A 15 5.63 19.88 -34.83
C LEU A 15 6.06 20.47 -33.49
N ILE A 16 5.22 21.33 -32.89
CA ILE A 16 5.34 21.65 -31.47
C ILE A 16 3.97 21.39 -30.81
N LEU A 17 3.64 20.10 -30.63
CA LEU A 17 2.83 19.70 -29.48
C LEU A 17 3.66 19.99 -28.22
N LYS A 18 3.75 21.27 -27.85
CA LYS A 18 3.96 21.65 -26.46
C LYS A 18 2.81 20.97 -25.72
N SER A 19 3.14 20.05 -24.80
CA SER A 19 2.19 19.43 -23.89
C SER A 19 1.23 20.52 -23.39
N LYS A 20 -0.03 20.46 -23.82
CA LYS A 20 -1.05 21.37 -23.30
C LYS A 20 -1.07 21.11 -21.81
N SER A 21 -0.81 22.14 -21.00
CA SER A 21 -0.91 22.01 -19.56
C SER A 21 -2.34 21.57 -19.26
N ALA A 22 -2.50 20.32 -18.83
CA ALA A 22 -3.81 19.79 -18.51
C ALA A 22 -4.16 20.32 -17.12
N ASN A 23 -5.21 21.14 -17.08
CA ASN A 23 -5.87 21.52 -15.84
C ASN A 23 -6.68 20.30 -15.37
N VAL A 24 -6.38 19.80 -14.17
CA VAL A 24 -6.99 18.60 -13.61
C VAL A 24 -7.58 18.92 -12.24
N ASN A 25 -8.86 18.64 -12.07
CA ASN A 25 -9.56 18.69 -10.79
C ASN A 25 -9.51 17.32 -10.12
N VAL A 26 -8.96 17.27 -8.91
CA VAL A 26 -8.81 16.02 -8.16
C VAL A 26 -9.72 16.06 -6.94
N LEU A 27 -10.57 15.05 -6.80
CA LEU A 27 -11.32 14.79 -5.58
C LEU A 27 -10.53 13.78 -4.73
N TRP A 28 -9.96 14.25 -3.63
CA TRP A 28 -9.23 13.41 -2.68
C TRP A 28 -10.13 13.00 -1.51
N ILE A 29 -10.27 11.69 -1.28
CA ILE A 29 -11.14 11.16 -0.24
C ILE A 29 -10.29 10.36 0.76
N ASN A 30 -10.48 10.65 2.05
CA ASN A 30 -9.69 10.08 3.14
C ASN A 30 -10.54 9.92 4.41
N ASP A 31 -10.27 8.87 5.20
CA ASP A 31 -11.02 8.53 6.42
C ASP A 31 -10.25 8.81 7.73
N LYS A 32 -8.96 9.17 7.64
CA LYS A 32 -8.14 9.60 8.79
C LYS A 32 -7.13 10.65 8.37
N SER A 33 -7.15 11.83 9.00
CA SER A 33 -6.07 12.83 8.83
C SER A 33 -4.81 12.42 9.60
N THR A 34 -4.15 11.34 9.17
CA THR A 34 -2.75 11.16 9.58
C THR A 34 -1.91 12.14 8.77
N GLY A 35 -1.05 12.92 9.44
CA GLY A 35 -0.18 13.89 8.75
C GLY A 35 0.61 13.25 7.61
N LEU A 36 1.06 12.01 7.82
CA LEU A 36 1.82 11.23 6.84
C LEU A 36 1.10 11.02 5.50
N ILE A 37 -0.21 10.74 5.49
CA ILE A 37 -0.96 10.57 4.23
C ILE A 37 -1.07 11.92 3.52
N LYS A 38 -1.40 12.99 4.27
CA LYS A 38 -1.50 14.34 3.69
C LYS A 38 -0.17 14.78 3.08
N ASP A 39 0.91 14.66 3.84
CA ASP A 39 2.26 15.04 3.40
C ASP A 39 2.67 14.26 2.15
N SER A 40 2.35 12.96 2.11
CA SER A 40 2.63 12.10 0.95
C SER A 40 1.86 12.55 -0.30
N VAL A 41 0.58 12.90 -0.15
CA VAL A 41 -0.26 13.41 -1.25
C VAL A 41 0.25 14.77 -1.74
N ASP A 42 0.56 15.69 -0.82
CA ASP A 42 1.07 17.02 -1.16
C ASP A 42 2.40 16.92 -1.94
N ILE A 43 3.34 16.09 -1.47
CA ILE A 43 4.63 15.83 -2.14
C ILE A 43 4.40 15.24 -3.54
N ALA A 44 3.49 14.29 -3.67
CA ALA A 44 3.18 13.66 -4.96
C ALA A 44 2.59 14.67 -5.96
N LEU A 45 1.66 15.51 -5.51
CA LEU A 45 1.06 16.55 -6.36
C LEU A 45 2.10 17.59 -6.79
N ASP A 46 2.99 18.00 -5.88
CA ASP A 46 4.08 18.93 -6.19
C ASP A 46 5.09 18.34 -7.17
N TYR A 47 5.39 17.05 -7.07
CA TYR A 47 6.23 16.35 -8.03
C TYR A 47 5.60 16.33 -9.43
N VAL A 48 4.32 16.00 -9.54
CA VAL A 48 3.59 15.94 -10.81
C VAL A 48 3.51 17.33 -11.46
N LYS A 49 3.23 18.38 -10.67
CA LYS A 49 3.21 19.77 -11.14
C LYS A 49 4.54 20.18 -11.76
N LYS A 50 5.66 19.85 -11.09
CA LYS A 50 7.01 20.21 -11.54
C LYS A 50 7.47 19.42 -12.77
N LYS A 51 7.11 18.13 -12.87
CA LYS A 51 7.70 17.23 -13.87
C LYS A 51 6.86 17.06 -15.14
N ASN A 52 5.53 17.08 -15.04
CA ASN A 52 4.65 16.64 -16.13
C ASN A 52 3.84 17.78 -16.80
N ASN A 53 4.14 19.05 -16.50
CA ASN A 53 3.33 20.21 -16.95
C ASN A 53 1.82 20.09 -16.65
N VAL A 54 1.44 19.25 -15.68
CA VAL A 54 0.03 19.09 -15.24
C VAL A 54 -0.24 20.12 -14.15
N VAL A 55 -1.30 20.91 -14.31
CA VAL A 55 -1.74 21.85 -13.30
C VAL A 55 -2.91 21.23 -12.57
N VAL A 56 -2.70 20.85 -11.32
CA VAL A 56 -3.79 20.45 -10.43
C VAL A 56 -4.53 21.73 -10.04
N THR A 57 -5.67 21.99 -10.70
CA THR A 57 -6.42 23.24 -10.61
C THR A 57 -7.22 23.32 -9.31
N SER A 58 -7.74 22.19 -8.84
CA SER A 58 -8.35 22.10 -7.51
C SER A 58 -8.09 20.74 -6.89
N LEU A 59 -7.69 20.74 -5.62
CA LEU A 59 -7.66 19.56 -4.76
C LEU A 59 -8.79 19.72 -3.74
N GLU A 60 -9.93 19.11 -4.04
CA GLU A 60 -11.06 19.10 -3.12
C GLU A 60 -10.95 17.87 -2.23
N SER A 61 -11.03 18.05 -0.91
CA SER A 61 -10.88 16.94 0.03
C SER A 61 -12.19 16.62 0.76
N VAL A 62 -12.47 15.33 0.89
CA VAL A 62 -13.47 14.79 1.82
C VAL A 62 -12.73 14.03 2.90
N MET A 63 -12.64 14.63 4.09
CA MET A 63 -12.07 13.99 5.26
C MET A 63 -13.19 13.54 6.19
N MET A 64 -13.20 12.26 6.52
CA MET A 64 -14.12 11.73 7.52
C MET A 64 -13.36 11.34 8.78
N ASN A 65 -14.00 11.48 9.93
CA ASN A 65 -13.52 10.91 11.18
C ASN A 65 -14.27 9.60 11.44
N GLY A 66 -13.64 8.67 12.16
CA GLY A 66 -14.20 7.34 12.44
C GLY A 66 -15.57 7.31 13.15
N ASN A 67 -16.04 8.44 13.69
CA ASN A 67 -17.34 8.56 14.36
C ASN A 67 -18.50 8.94 13.40
N ASP A 68 -18.22 9.33 12.16
CA ASP A 68 -19.21 9.89 11.23
C ASP A 68 -19.73 8.87 10.19
N ILE A 69 -19.69 7.57 10.50
CA ILE A 69 -19.93 6.47 9.55
C ILE A 69 -21.30 6.58 8.86
N GLY A 70 -22.31 7.10 9.55
CA GLY A 70 -23.70 7.19 9.05
C GLY A 70 -23.92 8.15 7.87
N ASN A 71 -23.06 9.16 7.70
CA ASN A 71 -23.25 10.22 6.69
C ASN A 71 -22.18 10.17 5.59
N SER A 72 -21.53 9.02 5.37
CA SER A 72 -20.40 8.88 4.44
C SER A 72 -20.78 9.18 3.00
N THR A 73 -21.91 8.62 2.54
CA THR A 73 -22.44 8.84 1.20
C THR A 73 -22.80 10.30 0.98
N ASP A 74 -23.53 10.89 1.91
CA ASP A 74 -24.00 12.27 1.80
C ASP A 74 -22.85 13.26 1.73
N LYS A 75 -21.79 13.08 2.53
CA LYS A 75 -20.61 13.95 2.49
C LYS A 75 -19.91 13.91 1.14
N VAL A 76 -19.68 12.71 0.60
CA VAL A 76 -19.02 12.55 -0.71
C VAL A 76 -19.92 13.10 -1.83
N CYS A 77 -21.21 12.75 -1.83
CA CYS A 77 -22.17 13.19 -2.82
C CYS A 77 -22.42 14.71 -2.78
N ASN A 78 -22.51 15.31 -1.60
CA ASN A 78 -22.65 16.76 -1.45
C ASN A 78 -21.42 17.48 -1.97
N LYS A 79 -20.22 16.96 -1.66
CA LYS A 79 -18.98 17.57 -2.17
C LYS A 79 -18.90 17.48 -3.70
N LEU A 80 -19.24 16.32 -4.26
CA LEU A 80 -19.30 16.14 -5.70
C LEU A 80 -20.33 17.08 -6.33
N LYS A 81 -21.51 17.22 -5.73
CA LYS A 81 -22.55 18.16 -6.19
C LYS A 81 -22.04 19.59 -6.21
N THR A 82 -21.40 20.06 -5.13
CA THR A 82 -20.79 21.40 -5.09
C THR A 82 -19.77 21.59 -6.21
N MET A 83 -18.92 20.61 -6.46
CA MET A 83 -17.95 20.65 -7.56
C MET A 83 -18.63 20.76 -8.93
N LEU A 84 -19.72 20.01 -9.14
CA LEU A 84 -20.50 20.07 -10.39
C LEU A 84 -21.19 21.43 -10.57
N ASP A 85 -21.84 21.93 -9.51
CA ASP A 85 -22.58 23.20 -9.51
C ASP A 85 -21.63 24.40 -9.77
N GLU A 86 -20.37 24.31 -9.34
CA GLU A 86 -19.32 25.31 -9.58
C GLU A 86 -18.59 25.14 -10.92
N GLY A 87 -18.96 24.16 -11.75
CA GLY A 87 -18.28 23.87 -13.01
C GLY A 87 -16.88 23.28 -12.85
N ARG A 88 -16.54 22.75 -11.67
CA ARG A 88 -15.26 22.14 -11.32
C ARG A 88 -15.39 20.63 -11.12
N SER A 89 -16.04 19.93 -12.05
CA SER A 89 -16.22 18.47 -12.00
C SER A 89 -14.87 17.76 -11.79
N PRO A 90 -14.79 16.72 -10.93
CA PRO A 90 -13.55 15.98 -10.75
C PRO A 90 -13.20 15.18 -12.00
N ASP A 91 -11.97 15.33 -12.48
CA ASP A 91 -11.40 14.53 -13.56
C ASP A 91 -10.87 13.19 -13.05
N MET A 92 -10.54 13.14 -11.76
CA MET A 92 -10.00 11.95 -11.09
C MET A 92 -10.35 11.94 -9.60
N ILE A 93 -10.52 10.73 -9.06
CA ILE A 93 -10.61 10.48 -7.62
C ILE A 93 -9.31 9.89 -7.11
N LEU A 94 -8.78 10.47 -6.03
CA LEU A 94 -7.70 9.89 -5.23
C LEU A 94 -8.30 9.34 -3.95
N ASP A 95 -8.30 8.02 -3.79
CA ASP A 95 -8.86 7.33 -2.62
C ASP A 95 -7.73 6.84 -1.71
N THR A 96 -7.58 7.45 -0.54
CA THR A 96 -6.61 7.03 0.49
C THR A 96 -7.30 6.46 1.74
N THR A 97 -8.56 6.06 1.62
CA THR A 97 -9.36 5.61 2.76
C THR A 97 -8.86 4.30 3.34
N SER A 98 -8.98 4.11 4.65
CA SER A 98 -8.88 2.77 5.22
C SER A 98 -10.11 1.93 4.86
N ALA A 99 -10.00 0.62 5.02
CA ALA A 99 -11.11 -0.31 4.83
C ALA A 99 -12.34 0.12 5.63
N GLY A 100 -13.52 0.05 5.01
CA GLY A 100 -14.78 0.39 5.64
C GLY A 100 -15.78 1.03 4.68
N THR A 101 -16.88 1.55 5.24
CA THR A 101 -18.01 2.10 4.50
C THR A 101 -17.60 3.18 3.51
N LEU A 102 -16.71 4.10 3.89
CA LEU A 102 -16.28 5.17 3.00
C LEU A 102 -15.55 4.62 1.76
N SER A 103 -14.68 3.63 1.94
CA SER A 103 -13.98 2.98 0.81
C SER A 103 -14.97 2.31 -0.16
N GLU A 104 -16.02 1.67 0.35
CA GLU A 104 -17.07 1.08 -0.49
C GLU A 104 -17.88 2.14 -1.26
N VAL A 105 -18.22 3.25 -0.61
CA VAL A 105 -18.91 4.38 -1.24
C VAL A 105 -18.07 4.92 -2.40
N VAL A 106 -16.78 5.17 -2.18
CA VAL A 106 -15.89 5.71 -3.22
C VAL A 106 -15.76 4.76 -4.41
N LYS A 107 -15.61 3.46 -4.15
CA LYS A 107 -15.52 2.43 -5.19
C LYS A 107 -16.81 2.28 -5.98
N SER A 108 -17.96 2.33 -5.31
CA SER A 108 -19.27 2.29 -5.96
C SER A 108 -19.49 3.54 -6.82
N LEU A 109 -19.12 4.71 -6.31
CA LEU A 109 -19.25 5.98 -7.01
C LEU A 109 -18.37 6.03 -8.26
N SER A 110 -17.10 5.66 -8.14
CA SER A 110 -16.16 5.67 -9.27
C SER A 110 -16.57 4.70 -10.38
N LEU A 111 -17.07 3.52 -9.99
CA LEU A 111 -17.58 2.54 -10.93
C LEU A 111 -18.84 3.04 -11.64
N SER A 112 -19.77 3.66 -10.91
CA SER A 112 -21.06 4.11 -11.45
C SER A 112 -20.92 5.33 -12.37
N LEU A 113 -20.03 6.26 -12.02
CA LEU A 113 -19.82 7.49 -12.78
C LEU A 113 -18.71 7.39 -13.82
N GLY A 114 -17.99 6.27 -13.87
CA GLY A 114 -16.86 6.08 -14.80
C GLY A 114 -15.70 7.04 -14.55
N ILE A 115 -15.54 7.55 -13.33
CA ILE A 115 -14.49 8.52 -13.00
C ILE A 115 -13.17 7.77 -12.78
N PRO A 116 -12.09 8.13 -13.49
CA PRO A 116 -10.74 7.62 -13.22
C PRO A 116 -10.41 7.69 -11.74
N THR A 117 -10.02 6.56 -11.14
CA THR A 117 -9.81 6.47 -9.70
C THR A 117 -8.54 5.71 -9.39
N LEU A 118 -7.66 6.34 -8.62
CA LEU A 118 -6.53 5.69 -7.98
C LEU A 118 -6.88 5.43 -6.52
N SER A 119 -7.06 4.16 -6.17
CA SER A 119 -7.29 3.75 -4.79
C SER A 119 -6.03 3.16 -4.18
N THR A 120 -5.56 3.77 -3.11
CA THR A 120 -4.53 3.26 -2.21
C THR A 120 -5.15 2.76 -0.91
N SER A 121 -6.41 2.33 -0.96
CA SER A 121 -7.18 2.03 0.26
C SER A 121 -6.48 0.96 1.10
N TYR A 122 -6.32 1.24 2.40
CA TYR A 122 -5.49 0.46 3.33
C TYR A 122 -6.32 -0.39 4.30
N GLY A 123 -5.98 -1.65 4.51
CA GLY A 123 -6.64 -2.49 5.52
C GLY A 123 -6.40 -3.97 5.34
N ASP A 124 -7.14 -4.80 6.09
CA ASP A 124 -7.11 -6.27 5.91
C ASP A 124 -7.78 -6.64 4.58
N LEU A 125 -7.36 -7.73 3.93
CA LEU A 125 -7.95 -8.28 2.71
C LEU A 125 -9.44 -8.60 2.85
N ARG A 126 -9.89 -8.93 4.06
CA ARG A 126 -11.32 -9.15 4.34
C ARG A 126 -12.12 -7.86 4.37
N ASP A 127 -11.46 -6.77 4.71
CA ASP A 127 -12.10 -5.48 4.94
C ASP A 127 -11.97 -4.57 3.70
N VAL A 128 -10.83 -4.65 2.98
CA VAL A 128 -10.63 -3.90 1.74
C VAL A 128 -11.13 -4.71 0.56
N ARG A 129 -12.38 -4.48 0.16
CA ARG A 129 -12.90 -5.05 -1.08
C ARG A 129 -12.33 -4.31 -2.28
N GLU A 130 -11.98 -5.07 -3.31
CA GLU A 130 -11.65 -4.53 -4.62
C GLU A 130 -12.91 -4.32 -5.43
N TRP A 131 -12.81 -3.48 -6.47
CA TRP A 131 -13.81 -3.52 -7.53
C TRP A 131 -13.89 -4.96 -8.08
N ARG A 132 -15.10 -5.49 -8.19
CA ARG A 132 -15.35 -6.85 -8.68
C ARG A 132 -15.82 -6.77 -10.12
N ASN A 133 -15.46 -7.77 -10.92
CA ASN A 133 -15.95 -7.96 -12.28
C ASN A 133 -15.71 -6.75 -13.20
N LEU A 134 -14.55 -6.09 -13.06
CA LEU A 134 -14.18 -5.00 -13.96
C LEU A 134 -14.06 -5.51 -15.39
N THR A 135 -14.61 -4.76 -16.34
CA THR A 135 -14.31 -4.98 -17.76
C THR A 135 -12.85 -4.61 -18.06
N SER A 136 -12.32 -5.07 -19.20
CA SER A 136 -10.95 -4.74 -19.62
C SER A 136 -10.71 -3.23 -19.75
N ASP A 137 -11.75 -2.44 -20.01
CA ASP A 137 -11.64 -0.98 -20.09
C ASP A 137 -11.73 -0.33 -18.72
N GLN A 138 -12.63 -0.83 -17.85
CA GLN A 138 -12.71 -0.35 -16.46
C GLN A 138 -11.40 -0.55 -15.69
N GLY A 139 -10.71 -1.67 -15.92
CA GLY A 139 -9.41 -1.96 -15.31
C GLY A 139 -8.29 -0.98 -15.73
N LYS A 140 -8.46 -0.19 -16.80
CA LYS A 140 -7.46 0.80 -17.24
C LYS A 140 -7.50 2.10 -16.43
N TYR A 141 -8.64 2.42 -15.80
CA TYR A 141 -8.84 3.69 -15.09
C TYR A 141 -9.27 3.53 -13.63
N LEU A 142 -9.74 2.35 -13.21
CA LEU A 142 -9.99 2.00 -11.81
C LEU A 142 -8.81 1.21 -11.27
N ILE A 143 -7.78 1.94 -10.86
CA ILE A 143 -6.49 1.36 -10.47
C ILE A 143 -6.41 1.27 -8.95
N ARG A 144 -6.12 0.07 -8.44
CA ARG A 144 -5.77 -0.12 -7.04
C ARG A 144 -4.27 -0.32 -6.89
N VAL A 145 -3.66 0.48 -6.02
CA VAL A 145 -2.26 0.29 -5.58
C VAL A 145 -2.29 -0.23 -4.16
N ARG A 146 -1.84 -1.47 -3.97
CA ARG A 146 -1.72 -2.06 -2.62
C ARG A 146 -0.39 -1.61 -1.99
N PRO A 147 -0.41 -0.94 -0.83
CA PRO A 147 0.82 -0.56 -0.16
C PRO A 147 1.57 -1.81 0.36
N PRO A 148 2.90 -1.76 0.54
CA PRO A 148 3.69 -2.92 0.96
C PRO A 148 3.19 -3.57 2.27
N GLY A 149 2.64 -2.78 3.20
CA GLY A 149 2.06 -3.30 4.43
C GLY A 149 0.81 -4.18 4.24
N ASP A 150 0.11 -4.11 3.10
CA ASP A 150 -1.01 -5.00 2.75
C ASP A 150 -0.50 -6.32 2.14
N LEU A 151 0.72 -6.31 1.58
CA LEU A 151 1.29 -7.47 0.89
C LEU A 151 1.95 -8.47 1.84
N LEU A 152 2.43 -8.02 3.00
CA LEU A 152 3.15 -8.89 3.94
C LEU A 152 2.33 -10.11 4.38
N PRO A 153 1.04 -9.98 4.76
CA PRO A 153 0.25 -11.15 5.08
C PRO A 153 0.20 -12.17 3.94
N ASN A 154 0.07 -11.70 2.70
CA ASN A 154 0.03 -12.57 1.53
C ASN A 154 1.37 -13.27 1.28
N ILE A 155 2.49 -12.57 1.47
CA ILE A 155 3.81 -13.17 1.31
C ILE A 155 3.97 -14.36 2.27
N ILE A 156 3.63 -14.16 3.55
CA ILE A 156 3.73 -15.22 4.56
C ILE A 156 2.77 -16.35 4.26
N ARG A 157 1.49 -16.04 3.93
CA ARG A 157 0.49 -17.06 3.57
C ARG A 157 0.95 -17.88 2.38
N ASN A 158 1.43 -17.23 1.33
CA ASN A 158 1.89 -17.89 0.12
C ASN A 158 3.05 -18.84 0.41
N ILE A 159 4.07 -18.41 1.15
CA ILE A 159 5.20 -19.26 1.55
C ILE A 159 4.70 -20.46 2.37
N ILE A 160 3.85 -20.22 3.37
CA ILE A 160 3.33 -21.30 4.22
C ILE A 160 2.53 -22.32 3.41
N THR A 161 1.70 -21.86 2.47
CA THR A 161 0.90 -22.75 1.64
C THR A 161 1.69 -23.44 0.53
N SER A 162 2.69 -22.77 -0.07
CA SER A 162 3.50 -23.37 -1.15
C SER A 162 4.41 -24.46 -0.60
N ASP A 163 4.96 -24.22 0.60
CA ASP A 163 5.97 -25.09 1.20
C ASP A 163 5.34 -26.07 2.20
N ASN A 164 4.01 -26.10 2.31
CA ASN A 164 3.24 -26.93 3.24
C ASN A 164 3.73 -26.82 4.70
N ILE A 165 4.05 -25.59 5.13
CA ILE A 165 4.55 -25.33 6.49
C ILE A 165 3.42 -25.55 7.51
N THR A 166 3.67 -26.43 8.48
CA THR A 166 2.70 -26.80 9.53
C THR A 166 2.92 -26.09 10.86
N ASN A 167 4.07 -25.44 11.03
CA ASN A 167 4.44 -24.69 12.25
C ASN A 167 5.16 -23.39 11.88
N ALA A 168 4.77 -22.24 12.46
CA ALA A 168 5.37 -20.94 12.13
C ALA A 168 5.47 -20.00 13.35
N ALA A 169 6.64 -19.44 13.59
CA ALA A 169 6.87 -18.34 14.52
C ALA A 169 6.97 -17.02 13.74
N VAL A 170 6.20 -16.01 14.11
CA VAL A 170 6.19 -14.69 13.48
C VAL A 170 6.64 -13.66 14.51
N LEU A 171 7.74 -12.99 14.23
CA LEU A 171 8.39 -12.00 15.07
C LEU A 171 8.41 -10.65 14.36
N TYR A 172 7.98 -9.57 15.02
CA TYR A 172 7.97 -8.24 14.41
C TYR A 172 8.42 -7.11 15.33
N ASP A 173 9.04 -6.06 14.80
CA ASP A 173 9.37 -4.84 15.55
C ASP A 173 8.38 -3.68 15.27
N ASP A 174 8.68 -2.51 15.85
CA ASP A 174 7.88 -1.29 15.68
C ASP A 174 8.00 -0.63 14.30
N SER A 175 8.94 -1.08 13.45
CA SER A 175 9.02 -0.57 12.07
C SER A 175 7.85 -1.06 11.21
N PHE A 176 7.14 -2.11 11.66
CA PHE A 176 5.92 -2.59 11.05
C PHE A 176 4.70 -2.22 11.90
N VAL A 177 3.68 -1.62 11.27
CA VAL A 177 2.39 -1.33 11.92
C VAL A 177 1.53 -2.60 11.84
N MET A 178 1.29 -3.25 12.98
CA MET A 178 0.81 -4.63 13.06
C MET A 178 -0.57 -4.79 13.71
N ASP A 179 -1.23 -3.68 14.04
CA ASP A 179 -2.37 -3.65 14.98
C ASP A 179 -3.65 -4.36 14.51
N TYR A 180 -3.91 -4.43 13.19
CA TYR A 180 -5.19 -4.93 12.67
C TYR A 180 -5.08 -6.13 11.71
N LYS A 181 -3.88 -6.48 11.24
CA LYS A 181 -3.69 -7.38 10.08
C LYS A 181 -3.31 -8.83 10.41
N TYR A 182 -2.98 -9.14 11.67
CA TYR A 182 -2.38 -10.43 12.03
C TYR A 182 -3.34 -11.41 12.71
N ARG A 183 -4.48 -10.96 13.25
CA ARG A 183 -5.54 -11.89 13.69
C ARG A 183 -6.05 -12.76 12.54
N SER A 184 -5.95 -12.26 11.31
CA SER A 184 -6.32 -12.94 10.08
C SER A 184 -5.15 -13.61 9.36
N LEU A 185 -3.90 -13.28 9.71
CA LEU A 185 -2.71 -13.63 8.92
C LEU A 185 -2.71 -15.10 8.53
N LEU A 186 -2.89 -15.98 9.51
CA LEU A 186 -2.91 -17.44 9.34
C LEU A 186 -4.29 -18.02 9.63
N GLN A 187 -5.33 -17.18 9.63
CA GLN A 187 -6.70 -17.65 9.81
C GLN A 187 -7.08 -18.54 8.62
N ASN A 188 -7.73 -19.66 8.95
CA ASN A 188 -8.12 -20.73 8.03
C ASN A 188 -6.93 -21.41 7.30
N ILE A 189 -5.70 -21.27 7.81
CA ILE A 189 -4.55 -22.07 7.39
C ILE A 189 -4.27 -23.08 8.50
N PRO A 190 -4.13 -24.39 8.19
CA PRO A 190 -3.86 -25.43 9.18
C PRO A 190 -2.40 -25.39 9.67
N VAL A 191 -2.00 -24.28 10.29
CA VAL A 191 -0.63 -24.03 10.77
C VAL A 191 -0.65 -23.69 12.26
N ARG A 192 0.14 -24.41 13.05
CA ARG A 192 0.41 -24.04 14.44
C ARG A 192 1.28 -22.80 14.44
N HIS A 193 0.86 -21.72 15.08
CA HIS A 193 1.62 -20.48 14.99
C HIS A 193 1.66 -19.68 16.28
N MET A 194 2.68 -18.82 16.37
CA MET A 194 2.84 -17.83 17.43
C MET A 194 3.30 -16.53 16.81
N ILE A 195 2.51 -15.47 16.99
CA ILE A 195 2.80 -14.14 16.47
C ILE A 195 3.10 -13.22 17.65
N GLN A 196 4.30 -12.65 17.71
CA GLN A 196 4.71 -11.80 18.81
C GLN A 196 5.58 -10.62 18.36
N LYS A 197 5.42 -9.49 19.05
CA LYS A 197 6.34 -8.38 18.96
C LYS A 197 7.70 -8.78 19.54
N ILE A 198 8.79 -8.39 18.88
CA ILE A 198 10.17 -8.61 19.29
C ILE A 198 10.43 -7.82 20.57
N ARG A 199 10.96 -8.51 21.58
CA ARG A 199 11.33 -7.90 22.86
C ARG A 199 12.78 -7.44 22.81
N THR A 200 13.01 -6.15 23.09
CA THR A 200 14.32 -5.50 22.96
C THR A 200 15.24 -5.69 24.18
N GLY A 201 14.83 -6.46 25.20
CA GLY A 201 15.68 -6.82 26.33
C GLY A 201 16.65 -7.98 26.01
N LYS A 202 17.92 -7.85 26.43
CA LYS A 202 19.01 -8.83 26.17
C LYS A 202 18.66 -10.28 26.54
N ASN A 203 17.91 -10.48 27.64
CA ASN A 203 17.45 -11.80 28.08
C ASN A 203 16.02 -12.14 27.62
N GLU A 204 15.25 -11.12 27.22
CA GLU A 204 13.85 -11.30 26.84
C GLU A 204 13.70 -11.93 25.46
N LEU A 205 14.55 -11.51 24.51
CA LEU A 205 14.59 -12.12 23.17
C LEU A 205 14.99 -13.59 23.25
N LYS A 206 15.98 -13.94 24.07
CA LYS A 206 16.39 -15.32 24.32
C LYS A 206 15.22 -16.15 24.88
N GLY A 207 14.53 -15.62 25.89
CA GLY A 207 13.36 -16.27 26.46
C GLY A 207 12.17 -16.38 25.49
N GLN A 208 12.05 -15.44 24.55
CA GLN A 208 11.05 -15.51 23.48
C GLN A 208 11.36 -16.62 22.47
N LEU A 209 12.58 -16.65 21.94
CA LEU A 209 13.03 -17.71 21.01
C LEU A 209 12.97 -19.10 21.67
N MET A 210 13.34 -19.20 22.94
CA MET A 210 13.29 -20.46 23.69
C MET A 210 11.86 -20.97 23.83
N ARG A 211 10.90 -20.10 24.18
CA ARG A 211 9.48 -20.48 24.25
C ARG A 211 8.93 -20.94 22.91
N MET A 212 9.31 -20.28 21.81
CA MET A 212 8.91 -20.69 20.46
C MET A 212 9.49 -22.05 20.07
N SER A 213 10.76 -22.30 20.42
CA SER A 213 11.40 -23.59 20.21
C SER A 213 10.76 -24.72 21.04
N GLN A 214 10.38 -24.44 22.29
CA GLN A 214 9.72 -25.42 23.18
C GLN A 214 8.36 -25.90 22.68
N VAL A 215 7.65 -25.09 21.89
CA VAL A 215 6.37 -25.48 21.27
C VAL A 215 6.55 -26.03 19.84
N ASP A 216 7.78 -26.39 19.46
CA ASP A 216 8.20 -26.92 18.17
C ASP A 216 7.87 -26.02 16.97
N LEU A 217 8.02 -24.70 17.13
CA LEU A 217 7.98 -23.77 16.00
C LEU A 217 9.37 -23.65 15.41
N ASN A 218 9.58 -24.20 14.22
CA ASN A 218 10.89 -24.26 13.57
C ASN A 218 11.01 -23.36 12.34
N ASN A 219 9.90 -22.83 11.83
CA ASN A 219 9.89 -21.86 10.72
C ASN A 219 9.68 -20.46 11.28
N TYR A 220 10.73 -19.64 11.26
CA TYR A 220 10.75 -18.30 11.84
C TYR A 220 10.62 -17.24 10.74
N PHE A 221 9.61 -16.39 10.86
CA PHE A 221 9.39 -15.22 10.03
C PHE A 221 9.69 -13.97 10.86
N VAL A 222 10.70 -13.20 10.48
CA VAL A 222 11.21 -12.04 11.21
C VAL A 222 10.98 -10.77 10.39
N PHE A 223 10.20 -9.83 10.92
CA PHE A 223 9.86 -8.56 10.30
C PHE A 223 10.48 -7.43 11.10
N GLY A 224 11.44 -6.72 10.54
CA GLY A 224 11.98 -5.57 11.25
C GLY A 224 12.94 -4.70 10.47
N SER A 225 13.49 -3.74 11.20
CA SER A 225 14.70 -3.04 10.78
C SER A 225 15.85 -4.04 10.63
N VAL A 226 16.83 -3.70 9.79
CA VAL A 226 18.03 -4.53 9.58
C VAL A 226 18.72 -4.83 10.91
N LYS A 227 18.85 -3.81 11.78
CA LYS A 227 19.41 -3.95 13.13
C LYS A 227 18.68 -5.01 13.96
N THR A 228 17.36 -4.99 13.97
CA THR A 228 16.57 -5.96 14.75
C THR A 228 16.70 -7.37 14.19
N ILE A 229 16.74 -7.52 12.86
CA ILE A 229 16.95 -8.82 12.21
C ILE A 229 18.33 -9.39 12.58
N GLU A 230 19.38 -8.56 12.55
CA GLU A 230 20.73 -8.94 12.97
C GLU A 230 20.77 -9.38 14.43
N GLU A 231 20.11 -8.65 15.33
CA GLU A 231 20.03 -9.03 16.76
C GLU A 231 19.32 -10.39 16.96
N VAL A 232 18.24 -10.64 16.22
CA VAL A 232 17.53 -11.93 16.24
C VAL A 232 18.41 -13.05 15.74
N PHE A 233 19.10 -12.87 14.61
CA PHE A 233 19.98 -13.90 14.05
C PHE A 233 21.21 -14.15 14.92
N ALA A 234 21.81 -13.11 15.50
CA ALA A 234 22.90 -13.28 16.46
C ALA A 234 22.46 -14.14 17.65
N LYS A 235 21.26 -13.88 18.19
CA LYS A 235 20.71 -14.66 19.30
C LYS A 235 20.36 -16.09 18.90
N ALA A 236 19.78 -16.28 17.72
CA ALA A 236 19.48 -17.60 17.18
C ALA A 236 20.76 -18.44 17.00
N ASN A 237 21.84 -17.82 16.54
CA ASN A 237 23.14 -18.46 16.39
C ASN A 237 23.73 -18.90 17.75
N GLU A 238 23.70 -18.01 18.76
CA GLU A 238 24.10 -18.36 20.14
C GLU A 238 23.30 -19.56 20.69
N MET A 239 22.02 -19.65 20.32
CA MET A 239 21.11 -20.71 20.76
C MET A 239 21.16 -21.97 19.87
N LYS A 240 21.99 -21.99 18.83
CA LYS A 240 22.07 -23.07 17.85
C LYS A 240 20.75 -23.41 17.16
N LEU A 241 19.92 -22.38 16.91
CA LEU A 241 18.65 -22.52 16.17
C LEU A 241 18.89 -22.45 14.66
N TYR A 242 19.76 -23.33 14.14
CA TYR A 242 20.12 -23.42 12.73
C TYR A 242 20.24 -24.90 12.30
N GLY A 243 20.38 -25.12 10.99
CA GLY A 243 20.46 -26.46 10.38
C GLY A 243 19.13 -26.86 9.74
N THR A 244 19.06 -28.11 9.26
CA THR A 244 17.96 -28.61 8.41
C THR A 244 16.59 -28.63 9.07
N LYS A 245 16.53 -28.59 10.41
CA LYS A 245 15.27 -28.49 11.17
C LYS A 245 14.64 -27.10 11.07
N TYR A 246 15.42 -26.04 10.88
CA TYR A 246 14.98 -24.67 11.02
C TYR A 246 14.95 -23.93 9.68
N ALA A 247 13.89 -23.18 9.44
CA ALA A 247 13.80 -22.25 8.32
C ALA A 247 13.66 -20.82 8.85
N TRP A 248 14.37 -19.88 8.23
CA TRP A 248 14.37 -18.48 8.63
C TRP A 248 14.04 -17.59 7.43
N PHE A 249 13.02 -16.76 7.59
CA PHE A 249 12.55 -15.81 6.58
C PHE A 249 12.61 -14.41 7.19
N SER A 250 13.39 -13.51 6.61
CA SER A 250 13.51 -12.13 7.09
C SER A 250 12.96 -11.14 6.07
N ILE A 251 12.12 -10.20 6.52
CA ILE A 251 11.60 -9.12 5.67
C ILE A 251 11.87 -7.77 6.33
N THR A 252 12.42 -6.84 5.55
CA THR A 252 12.67 -5.46 5.98
C THR A 252 12.01 -4.47 5.03
N LYS A 253 11.63 -3.29 5.54
CA LYS A 253 11.13 -2.16 4.74
C LYS A 253 12.25 -1.29 4.17
N VAL A 254 13.48 -1.47 4.65
CA VAL A 254 14.60 -0.58 4.31
C VAL A 254 15.13 -0.95 2.92
N HIS A 255 15.26 0.07 2.07
CA HIS A 255 16.02 -0.02 0.83
C HIS A 255 17.51 0.10 1.17
N SER A 256 18.16 -1.02 1.51
CA SER A 256 19.62 -1.08 1.51
C SER A 256 20.08 -1.54 0.12
N ASN A 257 21.01 -0.81 -0.48
CA ASN A 257 21.63 -1.13 -1.79
C ASN A 257 22.36 -2.49 -1.84
N ASN A 258 22.26 -3.29 -0.77
CA ASN A 258 22.79 -4.64 -0.64
C ASN A 258 21.73 -5.48 0.09
N ILE A 259 20.94 -6.25 -0.64
CA ILE A 259 20.09 -7.32 -0.06
C ILE A 259 20.84 -8.62 -0.28
N ILE A 260 21.36 -9.19 0.79
CA ILE A 260 21.90 -10.56 0.80
C ILE A 260 20.72 -11.48 1.09
N TYR A 261 20.20 -12.16 0.07
CA TYR A 261 19.35 -13.32 0.28
C TYR A 261 20.24 -14.46 0.79
N SER A 262 20.20 -14.73 2.09
CA SER A 262 20.69 -15.98 2.66
C SER A 262 19.52 -16.96 2.68
N VAL A 263 19.39 -17.74 1.61
CA VAL A 263 18.63 -18.99 1.66
C VAL A 263 19.65 -20.07 1.98
N ASN A 264 19.83 -20.38 3.25
CA ASN A 264 20.56 -21.59 3.62
C ASN A 264 19.65 -22.79 3.32
N LYS A 265 19.99 -23.53 2.26
CA LYS A 265 19.54 -24.90 2.02
C LYS A 265 20.25 -25.85 2.97
#